data_AF-A0A1V5JW15-F1
#
_entry.id   AF-A0A1V5JW15-F1
#
_cell.length_a   1.000
_cell.length_b   1.000
_cell.length_c   1.000
_cell.angle_alpha   90.00
_cell.angle_beta   90.00
_cell.angle_gamma   90.00
#
_symmetry.space_group_name_H-M   'P 1'
#
loop_
_entity.id
_entity.type
_entity.pdbx_description
1 polymer ?
#
loop_
_entity_poly.entity_id
_entity_poly.type
_entity_poly.pdbx_seq_one_letter_code
_entity_poly.pdbx_strand_id
1 'polypeptide(L)'
;MISSITSIDSALFPGDFPLDVMLHPTTVAGDEGLAAMRALLFTYMQRNGIAMHFNVFDASVLRDAQQHPDKYQGLQVRVCGWNVLFNNMAKKEQDAYIFRAENIRD
;
A
#
# COMPACT_ATOMS: atom_id res chain seq x y z
N MET A 1 -8.22 -11.75 1.67
CA MET A 1 -8.41 -10.31 1.42
C MET A 1 -9.40 -10.06 0.27
N ILE A 2 -9.05 -10.35 -0.99
CA ILE A 2 -9.94 -10.07 -2.15
C ILE A 2 -11.34 -10.66 -1.97
N SER A 3 -11.48 -11.94 -1.60
CA SER A 3 -12.80 -12.54 -1.38
C SER A 3 -13.65 -11.89 -0.28
N SER A 4 -13.02 -11.22 0.69
CA SER A 4 -13.76 -10.53 1.74
C SER A 4 -14.25 -9.16 1.31
N ILE A 5 -13.49 -8.45 0.47
CA ILE A 5 -13.87 -7.10 0.02
C ILE A 5 -14.81 -7.16 -1.17
N THR A 6 -14.71 -8.19 -2.01
CA THR A 6 -15.59 -8.42 -3.17
C THR A 6 -16.83 -9.23 -2.82
N SER A 7 -17.09 -9.51 -1.54
CA SER A 7 -18.41 -10.01 -1.10
C SER A 7 -19.45 -8.89 -1.10
N ILE A 8 -18.98 -7.64 -1.04
CA ILE A 8 -19.74 -6.43 -1.26
C ILE A 8 -19.68 -6.13 -2.76
N ASP A 9 -20.83 -5.89 -3.38
CA ASP A 9 -20.86 -5.46 -4.77
C ASP A 9 -20.39 -4.00 -4.88
N SER A 10 -19.12 -3.82 -5.26
CA SER A 10 -18.51 -2.51 -5.42
C SER A 10 -19.22 -1.65 -6.46
N ALA A 11 -19.99 -2.25 -7.40
CA ALA A 11 -20.80 -1.51 -8.36
C ALA A 11 -21.88 -0.64 -7.70
N LEU A 12 -22.29 -0.96 -6.47
CA LEU A 12 -23.24 -0.17 -5.68
C LEU A 12 -22.60 1.07 -5.02
N PHE A 13 -21.28 1.24 -5.12
CA PHE A 13 -20.51 2.32 -4.50
C PHE A 13 -19.72 3.12 -5.55
N PRO A 14 -20.37 3.78 -6.51
CA PRO A 14 -19.71 4.45 -7.63
C PRO A 14 -18.90 5.69 -7.23
N GLY A 15 -19.04 6.16 -5.98
CA GLY A 15 -18.34 7.35 -5.48
C GLY A 15 -16.88 7.07 -5.10
N ASP A 16 -16.63 5.99 -4.35
CA ASP A 16 -15.27 5.60 -3.92
C ASP A 16 -15.29 4.20 -3.28
N PHE A 17 -14.44 3.28 -3.75
CA PHE A 17 -14.24 1.96 -3.13
C PHE A 17 -12.82 1.43 -3.40
N PRO A 18 -11.77 2.11 -2.91
CA PRO A 18 -10.40 1.74 -3.18
C PRO A 18 -9.94 0.66 -2.20
N LEU A 19 -9.12 -0.26 -2.70
CA LEU A 19 -8.42 -1.24 -1.88
C LEU A 19 -6.96 -0.82 -1.69
N ASP A 20 -6.61 -0.36 -0.49
CA ASP A 20 -5.24 0.00 -0.11
C ASP A 20 -4.46 -1.20 0.42
N VAL A 21 -3.49 -1.66 -0.37
CA VAL A 21 -2.62 -2.80 -0.06
C VAL A 21 -1.22 -2.28 0.28
N MET A 22 -0.64 -2.83 1.35
CA MET A 22 0.76 -2.61 1.68
C MET A 22 1.50 -3.95 1.59
N LEU A 23 2.64 -3.97 0.92
CA LEU A 23 3.46 -5.16 0.68
C LEU A 23 4.91 -4.88 1.07
N HIS A 24 5.66 -5.93 1.42
CA HIS A 24 7.10 -5.85 1.60
C HIS A 24 7.82 -5.92 0.23
N PRO A 25 8.98 -5.26 0.04
CA PRO A 25 9.71 -5.29 -1.24
C PRO A 25 10.05 -6.71 -1.72
N THR A 26 10.33 -7.65 -0.81
CA THR A 26 10.63 -9.05 -1.18
C THR A 26 9.44 -9.75 -1.82
N THR A 27 8.20 -9.39 -1.44
CA THR A 27 6.97 -9.97 -2.00
C THR A 27 6.77 -9.63 -3.48
N VAL A 28 7.34 -8.51 -3.93
CA VAL A 28 7.14 -7.98 -5.29
C VAL A 28 8.38 -8.11 -6.17
N ALA A 29 9.46 -8.68 -5.64
CA ALA A 29 10.73 -8.80 -6.33
C ALA A 29 10.73 -9.94 -7.37
N GLY A 30 11.44 -9.73 -8.47
CA GLY A 30 11.61 -10.72 -9.54
C GLY A 30 10.32 -11.01 -10.33
N ASP A 31 10.43 -11.97 -11.24
CA ASP A 31 9.34 -12.33 -12.16
C ASP A 31 8.14 -12.94 -11.42
N GLU A 32 8.40 -13.72 -10.37
CA GLU A 32 7.35 -14.32 -9.54
C GLU A 32 6.58 -13.26 -8.75
N GLY A 33 7.26 -12.30 -8.12
CA GLY A 33 6.63 -11.20 -7.40
C GLY A 33 5.79 -10.31 -8.32
N LEU A 34 6.32 -10.00 -9.51
CA LEU A 34 5.58 -9.27 -10.54
C LEU A 34 4.34 -10.04 -11.01
N ALA A 35 4.46 -11.35 -11.23
CA ALA A 35 3.32 -12.20 -11.60
C ALA A 35 2.26 -12.25 -10.49
N ALA A 36 2.67 -12.29 -9.22
CA ALA A 36 1.77 -12.25 -8.07
C ALA A 36 1.03 -10.91 -7.95
N MET A 37 1.74 -9.78 -8.09
CA MET A 37 1.11 -8.45 -8.12
C MET A 37 0.10 -8.33 -9.25
N ARG A 38 0.47 -8.82 -10.44
CA ARG A 38 -0.42 -8.85 -11.61
C ARG A 38 -1.67 -9.66 -11.30
N ALA A 39 -1.52 -10.87 -10.77
CA ALA A 39 -2.65 -11.73 -10.42
C ALA A 39 -3.58 -11.07 -9.39
N LEU A 40 -3.02 -10.42 -8.36
CA LEU A 40 -3.78 -9.70 -7.33
C LEU A 40 -4.64 -8.58 -7.94
N LEU A 41 -4.04 -7.72 -8.77
CA LEU A 41 -4.74 -6.63 -9.43
C LEU A 41 -5.85 -7.15 -10.35
N PHE A 42 -5.54 -8.07 -11.25
CA PHE A 42 -6.52 -8.57 -12.22
C PHE A 42 -7.65 -9.35 -11.54
N THR A 43 -7.37 -10.12 -10.49
CA THR A 43 -8.41 -10.85 -9.74
C THR A 43 -9.38 -9.90 -9.04
N TYR A 44 -8.88 -8.78 -8.49
CA TYR A 44 -9.74 -7.76 -7.88
C TYR A 44 -10.61 -7.04 -8.92
N MET A 45 -10.02 -6.66 -10.06
CA MET A 45 -10.74 -5.99 -11.15
C MET A 45 -11.81 -6.90 -11.79
N GLN A 46 -11.52 -8.20 -11.97
CA GLN A 46 -12.49 -9.20 -12.46
C GLN A 46 -13.70 -9.38 -11.53
N ARG A 47 -13.61 -8.89 -10.30
CA ARG A 47 -14.67 -8.96 -9.29
C ARG A 47 -15.30 -7.60 -9.03
N ASN A 48 -15.39 -6.77 -10.09
CA ASN A 48 -15.95 -5.42 -10.07
C ASN A 48 -15.22 -4.42 -9.15
N GLY A 49 -13.95 -4.71 -8.77
CA GLY A 49 -13.15 -3.75 -8.02
C GLY A 49 -12.97 -2.43 -8.77
N ILE A 50 -12.94 -1.30 -8.05
CA ILE A 50 -12.93 0.05 -8.65
C ILE A 50 -11.50 0.60 -8.74
N ALA A 51 -10.77 0.59 -7.63
CA ALA A 51 -9.42 1.11 -7.56
C ALA A 51 -8.58 0.31 -6.57
N MET A 52 -7.30 0.15 -6.85
CA MET A 52 -6.36 -0.52 -5.96
C MET A 52 -5.10 0.32 -5.85
N HIS A 53 -4.65 0.53 -4.62
CA HIS A 53 -3.44 1.29 -4.33
C HIS A 53 -2.42 0.39 -3.65
N PHE A 54 -1.16 0.64 -3.97
CA PHE A 54 -0.04 -0.10 -3.40
C PHE A 54 0.92 0.85 -2.70
N ASN A 55 1.27 0.48 -1.47
CA ASN A 55 2.48 0.93 -0.81
C ASN A 55 3.43 -0.27 -0.70
N VAL A 56 4.65 -0.15 -1.21
CA VAL A 56 5.66 -1.19 -1.08
C VAL A 56 6.74 -0.66 -0.14
N PHE A 57 6.73 -1.11 1.12
CA PHE A 57 7.57 -0.54 2.18
C PHE A 57 8.31 -1.59 2.98
N ASP A 58 9.55 -1.26 3.27
CA ASP A 58 10.35 -1.89 4.31
C ASP A 58 10.26 -1.01 5.56
N ALA A 59 9.89 -1.62 6.70
CA ALA A 59 9.77 -0.92 7.97
C ALA A 59 11.08 -0.26 8.40
N SER A 60 12.22 -0.89 8.12
CA SER A 60 13.55 -0.35 8.45
C SER A 60 13.84 0.94 7.69
N VAL A 61 13.43 1.02 6.42
CA VAL A 61 13.56 2.23 5.58
C VAL A 61 12.68 3.35 6.12
N LEU A 62 11.43 3.05 6.52
CA LEU A 62 10.55 4.05 7.10
C LEU A 62 11.06 4.56 8.47
N ARG A 63 11.66 3.69 9.28
CA ARG A 63 12.33 4.05 10.55
C ARG A 63 13.54 4.94 10.31
N ASP A 64 14.38 4.62 9.31
CA ASP A 64 15.52 5.45 8.93
C ASP A 64 15.06 6.82 8.41
N ALA A 65 14.01 6.84 7.58
CA ALA A 65 13.42 8.08 7.07
C ALA A 65 12.86 8.99 8.17
N GLN A 66 12.34 8.41 9.26
CA GLN A 66 11.88 9.19 10.41
C GLN A 66 13.06 9.83 11.19
N GLN A 67 14.23 9.17 11.22
CA GLN A 67 15.42 9.65 11.93
C GLN A 67 16.30 10.58 11.08
N HIS A 68 16.29 10.38 9.76
CA HIS A 68 17.14 11.07 8.78
C HIS A 68 16.30 11.61 7.61
N PRO A 69 15.35 12.54 7.84
CA PRO A 69 14.41 13.00 6.81
C PRO A 69 15.09 13.66 5.60
N ASP A 70 16.29 14.22 5.77
CA ASP A 70 17.10 14.81 4.71
C ASP A 70 17.52 13.80 3.62
N LYS A 71 17.71 12.53 3.97
CA LYS A 71 18.04 11.46 3.02
C LYS A 71 16.82 11.03 2.18
N TYR A 72 15.62 11.29 2.67
CA TYR A 72 14.36 10.73 2.14
C TYR A 72 13.37 11.81 1.70
N GLN A 73 13.86 12.95 1.18
CA GLN A 73 13.00 14.05 0.73
C GLN A 73 11.99 13.67 -0.36
N GLY A 74 12.29 12.64 -1.15
CA GLY A 74 11.40 12.11 -2.19
C GLY A 74 10.52 10.94 -1.77
N LEU A 75 10.62 10.46 -0.52
CA LEU A 75 9.84 9.32 -0.04
C LEU A 75 8.37 9.71 0.03
N GLN A 76 7.56 9.06 -0.80
CA GLN A 76 6.13 9.27 -0.88
C GLN A 76 5.36 8.12 -0.25
N VAL A 77 4.24 8.46 0.38
CA VAL A 77 3.27 7.52 0.90
C VAL A 77 1.96 7.71 0.16
N ARG A 78 1.42 6.60 -0.38
CA ARG A 78 0.08 6.57 -0.96
C ARG A 78 -0.92 6.53 0.17
N VAL A 79 -1.59 7.65 0.39
CA VAL A 79 -2.82 7.73 1.18
C VAL A 79 -3.98 7.41 0.23
N CYS A 80 -5.11 6.92 0.75
CA CYS A 80 -6.30 6.59 -0.02
C CYS A 80 -6.67 7.71 -1.02
N GLY A 81 -6.29 7.56 -2.30
CA GLY A 81 -6.58 8.53 -3.37
C GLY A 81 -5.52 9.61 -3.65
N TRP A 82 -4.49 9.81 -2.83
CA TRP A 82 -3.43 10.82 -3.07
C TRP A 82 -2.07 10.41 -2.50
N ASN A 83 -1.02 11.14 -2.85
CA ASN A 83 0.32 10.92 -2.28
C ASN A 83 0.73 12.08 -1.37
N VAL A 84 1.50 11.77 -0.33
CA VAL A 84 2.12 12.76 0.56
C VAL A 84 3.58 12.42 0.76
N LEU A 85 4.45 13.44 0.92
CA LEU A 85 5.83 13.20 1.32
C LEU A 85 5.86 12.74 2.78
N PHE A 86 6.59 11.67 3.07
CA PHE A 86 6.69 11.11 4.42
C PHE A 86 7.17 12.15 5.44
N ASN A 87 8.09 13.02 5.04
CA ASN A 87 8.61 14.13 5.85
C ASN A 87 7.54 15.17 6.22
N ASN A 88 6.47 15.28 5.44
CA ASN A 88 5.38 16.23 5.69
C ASN A 88 4.27 15.64 6.57
N MET A 89 4.37 14.35 6.91
CA MET A 89 3.39 13.67 7.76
C MET A 89 3.68 13.93 9.24
N ALA A 90 2.64 13.99 10.06
CA ALA A 90 2.83 14.05 11.51
C ALA A 90 3.48 12.75 12.01
N LYS A 91 4.30 12.83 13.07
CA LYS A 91 4.99 11.65 13.62
C LYS A 91 4.04 10.48 13.91
N LYS A 92 2.85 10.76 14.43
CA LYS A 92 1.82 9.74 14.70
C LYS A 92 1.37 8.99 13.43
N GLU A 93 1.27 9.69 12.31
CA GLU A 93 0.89 9.09 11.02
C GLU A 93 2.05 8.24 10.48
N GLN A 94 3.28 8.77 10.52
CA GLN A 94 4.48 8.01 10.19
C GLN A 94 4.56 6.70 11.00
N ASP A 95 4.38 6.79 12.32
CA ASP A 95 4.39 5.64 13.23
C ASP A 95 3.31 4.61 12.89
N ALA A 96 2.13 5.04 12.40
CA ALA A 96 1.08 4.14 11.96
C ALA A 96 1.46 3.38 10.68
N TYR A 97 2.09 4.04 9.71
CA TYR A 97 2.59 3.39 8.50
C TYR A 97 3.74 2.43 8.80
N ILE A 98 4.67 2.83 9.68
CA ILE A 98 5.76 1.97 10.13
C ILE A 98 5.21 0.75 10.86
N PHE A 99 4.30 0.93 11.82
CA PHE A 99 3.68 -0.18 12.54
C PHE A 99 2.97 -1.15 11.59
N ARG A 100 2.26 -0.64 10.58
CA ARG A 100 1.65 -1.50 9.56
C ARG A 100 2.71 -2.28 8.77
N ALA A 101 3.80 -1.64 8.36
CA ALA A 101 4.90 -2.28 7.64
C ALA A 101 5.58 -3.38 8.49
N GLU A 102 5.79 -3.16 9.78
CA GLU A 102 6.38 -4.14 10.73
C GLU A 102 5.51 -5.39 10.91
N ASN A 103 4.21 -5.31 10.59
CA ASN A 103 3.25 -6.40 10.75
C ASN A 103 2.84 -7.04 9.41
N ILE A 104 3.46 -6.65 8.30
CA ILE A 104 3.33 -7.40 7.04
C ILE A 104 4.14 -8.68 7.22
N ARG A 105 3.46 -9.82 7.12
CA ARG A 105 4.13 -11.13 7.17
C ARG A 105 4.73 -11.40 5.79
N ASP A 106 6.01 -11.75 5.77
CA ASP A 106 6.70 -12.34 4.61
C ASP A 106 6.03 -13.66 4.18
#